data_AF-A0A4Q6B0D7-F1
#
_entry.id   AF-A0A4Q6B0D7-F1
#
_cell.length_a   1.000
_cell.length_b   1.000
_cell.length_c   1.000
_cell.angle_alpha   90.00
_cell.angle_beta   90.00
_cell.angle_gamma   90.00
#
_symmetry.space_group_name_H-M   'P 1'
#
loop_
_entity.id
_entity.type
_entity.pdbx_description
1 polymer ?
#
loop_
_entity_poly.entity_id
_entity_poly.type
_entity_poly.pdbx_seq_one_letter_code
_entity_poly.pdbx_strand_id
1 'polypeptide(L)'
;MSNTNYPSSSTQPANKPNNNSRNVLIGLLAAGLLGTWGYVLYDKNKTQETLQVKSAEVSYVATARDSVQNIYNEALTRLDSLVGSNNTLTGQLTDRQTEIVKLKNEINGIIRNRNASTADLKRARTLIASLNDKISGLEMEVARLMGENQQLATSNTVLTNEKQQLTVNLQSTTQQKDSLSRTVDVASTFSASNFQIKGIDEKGNGKEKETDKAKKVNKLIVSFDVENRIAQSGPADMYVVVTAPDGQVITNPSMGSGVLATRNEGERQFTS
;
A
#
# COMPACT_ATOMS: atom_id res chain seq x y z
N MET A 1 -2.59 -29.26 135.01
CA MET A 1 -1.18 -28.88 135.24
C MET A 1 -0.94 -27.58 134.52
N SER A 2 -0.82 -26.52 135.30
CA SER A 2 -0.59 -25.12 134.93
C SER A 2 0.78 -24.91 134.29
N ASN A 3 0.92 -23.94 133.38
CA ASN A 3 1.84 -22.80 133.54
C ASN A 3 1.86 -21.86 132.33
N THR A 4 1.35 -20.65 132.59
CA THR A 4 1.85 -19.31 132.23
C THR A 4 3.19 -19.20 131.52
N ASN A 5 3.27 -18.31 130.52
CA ASN A 5 4.20 -17.16 130.58
C ASN A 5 3.85 -16.06 129.56
N TYR A 6 3.71 -14.82 130.03
CA TYR A 6 3.79 -13.59 129.23
C TYR A 6 5.13 -12.90 129.53
N PRO A 7 5.61 -12.06 128.62
CA PRO A 7 6.01 -10.73 129.07
C PRO A 7 5.46 -9.59 128.21
N SER A 8 5.37 -8.45 128.87
CA SER A 8 4.73 -7.19 128.49
C SER A 8 5.71 -6.14 127.95
N SER A 9 5.15 -4.98 127.60
CA SER A 9 5.75 -3.65 127.33
C SER A 9 6.09 -3.39 125.85
N SER A 10 5.64 -2.30 125.22
CA SER A 10 5.46 -0.92 125.72
C SER A 10 4.41 -0.14 124.91
N THR A 11 3.74 0.81 125.55
CA THR A 11 2.93 1.86 124.92
C THR A 11 3.62 3.21 125.10
N GLN A 12 3.51 4.06 124.05
CA GLN A 12 3.29 5.53 124.05
C GLN A 12 4.36 6.35 123.27
N PRO A 13 4.03 7.50 122.60
CA PRO A 13 2.74 8.08 122.17
C PRO A 13 2.61 8.38 120.65
N ALA A 14 1.36 8.66 120.24
CA ALA A 14 0.92 9.63 119.21
C ALA A 14 1.58 9.64 117.81
N ASN A 15 0.81 9.27 116.78
CA ASN A 15 0.11 10.24 115.92
C ASN A 15 -0.88 9.47 115.03
N LYS A 16 -2.17 9.81 115.07
CA LYS A 16 -3.19 9.19 114.21
C LYS A 16 -3.03 9.81 112.81
N PRO A 17 -2.51 9.12 111.77
CA PRO A 17 -2.52 9.70 110.44
C PRO A 17 -3.95 9.57 109.91
N ASN A 18 -4.53 10.72 109.60
CA ASN A 18 -5.85 10.89 109.02
C ASN A 18 -6.11 9.90 107.86
N ASN A 19 -7.02 8.95 108.04
CA ASN A 19 -7.45 7.99 107.01
C ASN A 19 -8.10 8.66 105.79
N ASN A 20 -8.45 9.96 105.90
CA ASN A 20 -9.02 10.73 104.82
C ASN A 20 -8.01 10.99 103.69
N SER A 21 -6.71 11.19 103.99
CA SER A 21 -5.70 11.40 102.92
C SER A 21 -5.41 10.10 102.15
N ARG A 22 -5.41 8.95 102.82
CA ARG A 22 -5.23 7.63 102.18
C ARG A 22 -6.43 7.26 101.31
N ASN A 23 -7.65 7.52 101.79
CA ASN A 23 -8.88 7.26 101.02
C ASN A 23 -9.04 8.23 99.83
N VAL A 24 -8.67 9.50 99.99
CA VAL A 24 -8.62 10.48 98.88
C VAL A 24 -7.55 10.09 97.86
N LEU A 25 -6.37 9.64 98.32
CA LEU A 25 -5.31 9.17 97.42
C LEU A 25 -5.76 7.91 96.65
N ILE A 26 -6.41 6.96 97.30
CA ILE A 26 -6.98 5.75 96.67
C ILE A 26 -8.07 6.14 95.66
N GLY A 27 -8.95 7.10 95.99
CA GLY A 27 -9.98 7.60 95.08
C GLY A 27 -9.40 8.30 93.85
N LEU A 28 -8.37 9.13 94.03
CA LEU A 28 -7.63 9.77 92.93
C LEU A 28 -6.90 8.75 92.05
N LEU A 29 -6.25 7.75 92.66
CA LEU A 29 -5.60 6.66 91.94
C LEU A 29 -6.61 5.81 91.16
N ALA A 30 -7.75 5.49 91.76
CA ALA A 30 -8.83 4.76 91.09
C ALA A 30 -9.45 5.57 89.95
N ALA A 31 -9.68 6.88 90.14
CA ALA A 31 -10.17 7.77 89.09
C ALA A 31 -9.14 7.93 87.95
N GLY A 32 -7.85 8.04 88.27
CA GLY A 32 -6.77 8.07 87.28
C GLY A 32 -6.65 6.77 86.47
N LEU A 33 -6.80 5.62 87.12
CA LEU A 33 -6.85 4.31 86.45
C LEU A 33 -8.09 4.18 85.56
N LEU A 34 -9.28 4.52 86.06
CA LEU A 34 -10.51 4.48 85.26
C LEU A 34 -10.48 5.46 84.08
N GLY A 35 -9.90 6.65 84.26
CA GLY A 35 -9.66 7.61 83.19
C GLY A 35 -8.71 7.07 82.11
N THR A 36 -7.64 6.37 82.53
CA THR A 36 -6.69 5.72 81.62
C THR A 36 -7.36 4.58 80.85
N TRP A 37 -8.21 3.78 81.51
CA TRP A 37 -8.97 2.71 80.85
C TRP A 37 -10.02 3.25 79.89
N GLY A 38 -10.74 4.31 80.27
CA GLY A 38 -11.70 5.00 79.40
C GLY A 38 -11.04 5.62 78.16
N TYR A 39 -9.87 6.25 78.33
CA TYR A 39 -9.06 6.77 77.22
C TYR A 39 -8.57 5.64 76.30
N VAL A 40 -8.02 4.54 76.86
CA VAL A 40 -7.55 3.39 76.08
C VAL A 40 -8.70 2.71 75.33
N LEU A 41 -9.90 2.63 75.89
CA LEU A 41 -11.08 2.06 75.21
C LEU A 41 -11.58 2.96 74.07
N TYR A 42 -11.65 4.27 74.30
CA TYR A 42 -12.01 5.24 73.27
C TYR A 42 -10.98 5.28 72.12
N ASP A 43 -9.70 5.28 72.47
CA ASP A 43 -8.58 5.23 71.52
C ASP A 43 -8.55 3.90 70.74
N LYS A 44 -8.80 2.76 71.41
CA LYS A 44 -8.93 1.45 70.72
C LYS A 44 -10.10 1.42 69.75
N ASN A 45 -11.25 2.01 70.08
CA ASN A 45 -12.40 2.05 69.19
C ASN A 45 -12.11 2.92 67.94
N LYS A 46 -11.54 4.11 68.14
CA LYS A 46 -11.12 5.02 67.05
C LYS A 46 -10.01 4.41 66.19
N THR A 47 -9.06 3.73 66.82
CA THR A 47 -7.96 3.04 66.14
C THR A 47 -8.46 1.85 65.31
N GLN A 48 -9.40 1.05 65.83
CA GLN A 48 -10.00 -0.07 65.09
C GLN A 48 -10.84 0.40 63.90
N GLU A 49 -11.60 1.48 64.04
CA GLU A 49 -12.34 2.10 62.93
C GLU A 49 -11.38 2.63 61.86
N THR A 50 -10.34 3.37 62.27
CA THR A 50 -9.30 3.87 61.36
C THR A 50 -8.55 2.73 60.66
N LEU A 51 -8.24 1.65 61.37
CA LEU A 51 -7.55 0.48 60.83
C LEU A 51 -8.43 -0.29 59.83
N GLN A 52 -9.73 -0.43 60.11
CA GLN A 52 -10.70 -1.01 59.19
C GLN A 52 -10.82 -0.18 57.90
N VAL A 53 -10.97 1.14 58.00
CA VAL A 53 -11.01 2.04 56.83
C VAL A 53 -9.72 1.94 56.01
N LYS A 54 -8.55 1.98 56.66
CA LYS A 54 -7.25 1.81 55.97
C LYS A 54 -7.10 0.43 55.32
N SER A 55 -7.60 -0.63 55.96
CA SER A 55 -7.55 -1.99 55.41
C SER A 55 -8.47 -2.14 54.19
N ALA A 56 -9.66 -1.52 54.22
CA ALA A 56 -10.58 -1.48 53.09
C ALA A 56 -10.01 -0.67 51.92
N GLU A 57 -9.36 0.47 52.20
CA GLU A 57 -8.67 1.28 51.21
C GLU A 57 -7.51 0.52 50.55
N VAL A 58 -6.66 -0.16 51.34
CA VAL A 58 -5.56 -0.98 50.81
C VAL A 58 -6.09 -2.12 49.94
N SER A 59 -7.14 -2.81 50.38
CA SER A 59 -7.78 -3.88 49.59
C SER A 59 -8.37 -3.35 48.29
N TYR A 60 -9.03 -2.19 48.32
CA TYR A 60 -9.57 -1.53 47.13
C TYR A 60 -8.46 -1.13 46.14
N VAL A 61 -7.37 -0.51 46.63
CA VAL A 61 -6.22 -0.12 45.80
C VAL A 61 -5.55 -1.34 45.17
N ALA A 62 -5.44 -2.45 45.90
CA ALA A 62 -4.90 -3.70 45.37
C ALA A 62 -5.77 -4.25 44.22
N THR A 63 -7.07 -4.40 44.44
CA THR A 63 -8.00 -4.86 43.38
C THR A 63 -8.05 -3.91 42.18
N ALA A 64 -8.02 -2.60 42.43
CA ALA A 64 -7.99 -1.59 41.38
C ALA A 64 -6.71 -1.68 40.54
N ARG A 65 -5.56 -1.96 41.17
CA ARG A 65 -4.28 -2.20 40.48
C ARG A 65 -4.34 -3.45 39.62
N ASP A 66 -4.80 -4.58 40.17
CA ASP A 66 -4.88 -5.84 39.43
C ASP A 66 -5.77 -5.69 38.19
N SER A 67 -6.91 -5.01 38.36
CA SER A 67 -7.81 -4.69 37.25
C SER A 67 -7.13 -3.80 36.19
N VAL A 68 -6.39 -2.76 36.60
CA VAL A 68 -5.63 -1.88 35.69
C VAL A 68 -4.55 -2.67 34.94
N GLN A 69 -3.87 -3.59 35.61
CA GLN A 69 -2.84 -4.43 35.02
C GLN A 69 -3.44 -5.40 33.99
N ASN A 70 -4.60 -5.99 34.28
CA ASN A 70 -5.29 -6.90 33.36
C ASN A 70 -5.72 -6.20 32.07
N ILE A 71 -6.43 -5.06 32.19
CA ILE A 71 -6.91 -4.32 31.00
C ILE A 71 -5.74 -3.74 30.17
N TYR A 72 -4.60 -3.44 30.83
CA TYR A 72 -3.41 -2.99 30.12
C TYR A 72 -2.74 -4.14 29.35
N ASN A 73 -2.62 -5.32 29.97
CA ASN A 73 -2.07 -6.50 29.31
C ASN A 73 -2.91 -6.92 28.10
N GLU A 74 -4.23 -6.84 28.20
CA GLU A 74 -5.14 -7.08 27.08
C GLU A 74 -4.87 -6.11 25.91
N ALA A 75 -4.73 -4.81 26.21
CA ALA A 75 -4.38 -3.81 25.22
C ALA A 75 -3.01 -4.10 24.56
N LEU A 76 -2.03 -4.57 25.33
CA LEU A 76 -0.73 -4.98 24.79
C LEU A 76 -0.84 -6.18 23.86
N THR A 77 -1.57 -7.22 24.23
CA THR A 77 -1.78 -8.40 23.36
C THR A 77 -2.43 -8.01 22.04
N ARG A 78 -3.45 -7.14 22.09
CA ARG A 78 -4.11 -6.61 20.88
C ARG A 78 -3.11 -5.85 20.01
N LEU A 79 -2.33 -4.93 20.59
CA LEU A 79 -1.29 -4.20 19.88
C LEU A 79 -0.23 -5.12 19.25
N ASP A 80 0.27 -6.11 19.98
CA ASP A 80 1.31 -7.02 19.51
C ASP A 80 0.82 -7.86 18.32
N SER A 81 -0.45 -8.28 18.32
CA SER A 81 -1.06 -8.99 17.19
C SER A 81 -1.08 -8.16 15.90
N LEU A 82 -1.25 -6.83 16.03
CA LEU A 82 -1.28 -5.91 14.90
C LEU A 82 0.11 -5.63 14.36
N VAL A 83 1.08 -5.38 15.24
CA VAL A 83 2.46 -5.08 14.84
C VAL A 83 3.13 -6.33 14.24
N GLY A 84 2.96 -7.50 14.86
CA GLY A 84 3.55 -8.75 14.39
C GLY A 84 3.06 -9.19 13.01
N SER A 85 1.80 -8.89 12.67
CA SER A 85 1.20 -9.23 11.37
C SER A 85 1.52 -8.22 10.25
N ASN A 86 2.01 -7.01 10.59
CA ASN A 86 2.08 -5.88 9.66
C ASN A 86 3.46 -5.20 9.54
N ASN A 87 4.56 -5.95 9.68
CA ASN A 87 5.93 -5.45 9.50
C ASN A 87 6.20 -4.75 8.15
N THR A 88 5.27 -4.78 7.19
CA THR A 88 5.32 -4.11 5.88
C THR A 88 4.64 -2.72 5.86
N LEU A 89 3.88 -2.32 6.88
CA LEU A 89 3.15 -1.04 6.94
C LEU A 89 3.94 0.07 7.66
N THR A 90 5.26 0.08 7.49
CA THR A 90 6.20 0.82 8.34
C THR A 90 6.23 2.33 8.11
N GLY A 91 5.76 2.84 6.96
CA GLY A 91 5.79 4.27 6.66
C GLY A 91 4.68 5.07 7.35
N GLN A 92 3.42 4.67 7.14
CA GLN A 92 2.24 5.46 7.53
C GLN A 92 1.82 5.31 9.01
N LEU A 93 2.37 4.32 9.72
CA LEU A 93 1.99 4.01 11.10
C LEU A 93 2.96 4.59 12.16
N THR A 94 4.05 5.24 11.74
CA THR A 94 5.13 5.71 12.62
C THR A 94 4.65 6.71 13.68
N ASP A 95 3.81 7.67 13.30
CA ASP A 95 3.31 8.70 14.23
C ASP A 95 2.37 8.10 15.28
N ARG A 96 1.45 7.22 14.84
CA ARG A 96 0.53 6.50 15.74
C ARG A 96 1.29 5.57 16.70
N GLN A 97 2.33 4.91 16.19
CA GLN A 97 3.19 4.05 17.00
C GLN A 97 3.95 4.86 18.08
N THR A 98 4.41 6.07 17.74
CA THR A 98 5.10 6.95 18.69
C THR A 98 4.19 7.35 19.85
N GLU A 99 2.93 7.69 19.57
CA GLU A 99 1.96 8.03 20.62
C GLU A 99 1.57 6.83 21.49
N ILE A 100 1.43 5.65 20.89
CA ILE A 100 1.22 4.39 21.60
C ILE A 100 2.39 4.09 22.55
N VAL A 101 3.64 4.31 22.11
CA VAL A 101 4.83 4.14 22.96
C VAL A 101 4.82 5.12 24.13
N LYS A 102 4.44 6.39 23.92
CA LYS A 102 4.30 7.38 25.00
C LYS A 102 3.28 6.93 26.05
N LEU A 103 2.08 6.52 25.62
CA LEU A 103 1.04 6.02 26.53
C LEU A 103 1.49 4.78 27.29
N LYS A 104 2.14 3.81 26.61
CA LYS A 104 2.70 2.61 27.26
C LYS A 104 3.70 2.98 28.35
N ASN A 105 4.58 3.95 28.09
CA ASN A 105 5.58 4.39 29.06
C ASN A 105 4.93 5.07 30.27
N GLU A 106 3.95 5.94 30.06
CA GLU A 106 3.19 6.59 31.15
C GLU A 106 2.43 5.58 32.01
N ILE A 107 1.71 4.64 31.37
CA ILE A 107 0.96 3.58 32.06
C ILE A 107 1.91 2.68 32.86
N ASN A 108 3.03 2.25 32.25
CA ASN A 108 4.05 1.45 32.94
C ASN A 108 4.64 2.17 34.16
N GLY A 109 4.87 3.49 34.07
CA GLY A 109 5.34 4.30 35.19
C GLY A 109 4.39 4.27 36.37
N ILE A 110 3.08 4.35 36.12
CA ILE A 110 2.06 4.30 37.16
C ILE A 110 1.91 2.88 37.73
N ILE A 111 1.81 1.84 36.88
CA ILE A 111 1.58 0.46 37.32
C ILE A 111 2.77 -0.07 38.15
N ARG A 112 4.01 0.29 37.79
CA ARG A 112 5.22 -0.14 38.50
C ARG A 112 5.44 0.60 39.83
N ASN A 113 4.78 1.74 40.04
CA ASN A 113 4.89 2.49 41.28
C ASN A 113 4.15 1.75 42.42
N ARG A 114 4.91 1.18 43.36
CA ARG A 114 4.35 0.44 44.50
C ARG A 114 3.50 1.33 45.43
N ASN A 115 3.74 2.64 45.40
CA ASN A 115 3.04 3.64 46.21
C ASN A 115 1.98 4.41 45.40
N ALA A 116 1.52 3.88 44.26
CA ALA A 116 0.48 4.52 43.45
C ALA A 116 -0.80 4.77 44.26
N SER A 117 -1.30 6.00 44.18
CA SER A 117 -2.54 6.42 44.84
C SER A 117 -3.78 6.00 44.04
N THR A 118 -4.96 6.09 44.65
CA THR A 118 -6.25 5.91 43.95
C THR A 118 -6.40 6.87 42.76
N ALA A 119 -5.88 8.09 42.87
CA ALA A 119 -5.89 9.06 41.76
C ALA A 119 -4.98 8.62 40.61
N ASP A 120 -3.81 8.05 40.91
CA ASP A 120 -2.90 7.51 39.89
C ASP A 120 -3.54 6.33 39.15
N LEU A 121 -4.19 5.41 39.87
CA LEU A 121 -4.90 4.29 39.26
C LEU A 121 -6.08 4.75 38.38
N LYS A 122 -6.78 5.80 38.79
CA LYS A 122 -7.82 6.42 37.94
C LYS A 122 -7.22 7.02 36.67
N ARG A 123 -6.09 7.73 36.78
CA ARG A 123 -5.37 8.25 35.61
C ARG A 123 -4.89 7.12 34.69
N ALA A 124 -4.36 6.03 35.23
CA ALA A 124 -3.95 4.87 34.45
C ALA A 124 -5.12 4.28 33.65
N ARG A 125 -6.32 4.17 34.24
CA ARG A 125 -7.53 3.74 33.50
C ARG A 125 -7.85 4.67 32.33
N THR A 126 -7.76 5.99 32.52
CA THR A 126 -7.98 6.96 31.43
C THR A 126 -6.93 6.83 30.32
N LEU A 127 -5.66 6.64 30.69
CA LEU A 127 -4.58 6.42 29.72
C LEU A 127 -4.76 5.11 28.94
N ILE A 128 -5.22 4.05 29.60
CA ILE A 128 -5.52 2.76 28.95
C ILE A 128 -6.72 2.89 28.01
N ALA A 129 -7.74 3.67 28.36
CA ALA A 129 -8.84 3.98 27.44
C ALA A 129 -8.32 4.69 26.19
N SER A 130 -7.49 5.72 26.35
CA SER A 130 -6.86 6.42 25.21
C SER A 130 -5.95 5.50 24.37
N LEU A 131 -5.23 4.57 25.02
CA LEU A 131 -4.43 3.56 24.34
C LEU A 131 -5.33 2.63 23.50
N ASN A 132 -6.45 2.17 24.05
CA ASN A 132 -7.41 1.33 23.35
C ASN A 132 -8.03 2.04 22.14
N ASP A 133 -8.35 3.34 22.26
CA ASP A 133 -8.85 4.14 21.14
C ASP A 133 -7.80 4.22 20.01
N LYS A 134 -6.53 4.44 20.36
CA LYS A 134 -5.42 4.46 19.39
C LYS A 134 -5.21 3.10 18.73
N ILE A 135 -5.27 2.01 19.50
CA ILE A 135 -5.19 0.64 18.97
C ILE A 135 -6.36 0.39 18.02
N SER A 136 -7.59 0.76 18.37
CA SER A 136 -8.74 0.60 17.47
C SER A 136 -8.59 1.39 16.18
N GLY A 137 -8.02 2.61 16.26
CA GLY A 137 -7.69 3.38 15.07
C GLY A 137 -6.62 2.72 14.19
N LEU A 138 -5.61 2.11 14.82
CA LEU A 138 -4.58 1.33 14.13
C LEU A 138 -5.17 0.11 13.42
N GLU A 139 -6.12 -0.60 14.05
CA GLU A 139 -6.79 -1.75 13.44
C GLU A 139 -7.58 -1.41 12.18
N MET A 140 -8.38 -0.34 12.25
CA MET A 140 -9.14 0.13 11.09
C MET A 140 -8.22 0.49 9.94
N GLU A 141 -7.10 1.14 10.24
CA GLU A 141 -6.13 1.56 9.24
C GLU A 141 -5.39 0.35 8.63
N VAL A 142 -4.99 -0.61 9.45
CA VAL A 142 -4.43 -1.90 8.98
C VAL A 142 -5.42 -2.60 8.06
N ALA A 143 -6.68 -2.72 8.46
CA ALA A 143 -7.71 -3.36 7.65
C ALA A 143 -7.93 -2.65 6.30
N ARG A 144 -7.96 -1.30 6.32
CA ARG A 144 -8.04 -0.48 5.11
C ARG A 144 -6.85 -0.73 4.18
N LEU A 145 -5.63 -0.65 4.71
CA LEU A 145 -4.40 -0.83 3.95
C LEU A 145 -4.25 -2.25 3.40
N MET A 146 -4.69 -3.27 4.14
CA MET A 146 -4.74 -4.66 3.64
C MET A 146 -5.73 -4.79 2.49
N GLY A 147 -6.92 -4.20 2.60
CA GLY A 147 -7.92 -4.18 1.53
C GLY A 147 -7.41 -3.48 0.27
N GLU A 148 -6.78 -2.31 0.42
CA GLU A 148 -6.19 -1.56 -0.68
C GLU A 148 -5.04 -2.31 -1.35
N ASN A 149 -4.15 -2.94 -0.56
CA ASN A 149 -3.08 -3.76 -1.12
C ASN A 149 -3.62 -4.96 -1.91
N GLN A 150 -4.66 -5.62 -1.41
CA GLN A 150 -5.28 -6.74 -2.12
C GLN A 150 -5.91 -6.27 -3.44
N GLN A 151 -6.65 -5.15 -3.43
CA GLN A 151 -7.23 -4.58 -4.63
C GLN A 151 -6.15 -4.16 -5.63
N LEU A 152 -5.09 -3.51 -5.17
CA LEU A 152 -3.97 -3.09 -6.01
C LEU A 152 -3.24 -4.28 -6.63
N ALA A 153 -3.03 -5.35 -5.86
CA ALA A 153 -2.46 -6.59 -6.36
C ALA A 153 -3.32 -7.19 -7.48
N THR A 154 -4.64 -7.28 -7.29
CA THR A 154 -5.57 -7.76 -8.31
C THR A 154 -5.55 -6.89 -9.56
N SER A 155 -5.62 -5.56 -9.42
CA SER A 155 -5.54 -4.63 -10.55
C SER A 155 -4.24 -4.75 -11.32
N ASN A 156 -3.10 -4.89 -10.63
CA ASN A 156 -1.80 -5.09 -11.27
C ASN A 156 -1.74 -6.38 -12.09
N THR A 157 -2.31 -7.48 -11.58
CA THR A 157 -2.39 -8.74 -12.33
C THR A 157 -3.24 -8.59 -13.59
N VAL A 158 -4.42 -7.96 -13.48
CA VAL A 158 -5.31 -7.72 -14.64
C VAL A 158 -4.62 -6.87 -15.69
N LEU A 159 -4.08 -5.71 -15.30
CA LEU A 159 -3.39 -4.79 -16.22
C LEU A 159 -2.17 -5.43 -16.88
N THR A 160 -1.44 -6.28 -16.16
CA THR A 160 -0.30 -7.01 -16.72
C THR A 160 -0.75 -7.99 -17.81
N ASN A 161 -1.82 -8.75 -17.55
CA ASN A 161 -2.39 -9.69 -18.51
C ASN A 161 -2.94 -8.97 -19.75
N GLU A 162 -3.71 -7.89 -19.56
CA GLU A 162 -4.24 -7.08 -20.66
C GLU A 162 -3.11 -6.49 -21.51
N LYS A 163 -2.06 -5.94 -20.89
CA LYS A 163 -0.88 -5.42 -21.59
C LYS A 163 -0.22 -6.51 -22.43
N GLN A 164 -0.07 -7.72 -21.90
CA GLN A 164 0.53 -8.83 -22.62
C GLN A 164 -0.31 -9.23 -23.83
N GLN A 165 -1.64 -9.34 -23.67
CA GLN A 165 -2.56 -9.64 -24.77
C GLN A 165 -2.54 -8.55 -25.85
N LEU A 166 -2.59 -7.27 -25.46
CA LEU A 166 -2.51 -6.16 -26.41
C LEU A 166 -1.19 -6.14 -27.17
N THR A 167 -0.08 -6.46 -26.51
CA THR A 167 1.24 -6.54 -27.15
C THR A 167 1.28 -7.64 -28.21
N VAL A 168 0.77 -8.84 -27.89
CA VAL A 168 0.68 -9.96 -28.84
C VAL A 168 -0.23 -9.62 -30.02
N ASN A 169 -1.40 -9.04 -29.75
CA ASN A 169 -2.36 -8.64 -30.78
C ASN A 169 -1.79 -7.57 -31.70
N LEU A 170 -1.09 -6.57 -31.14
CA LEU A 170 -0.45 -5.52 -31.92
C LEU A 170 0.64 -6.10 -32.84
N GLN A 171 1.49 -6.99 -32.32
CA GLN A 171 2.52 -7.65 -33.12
C GLN A 171 1.90 -8.48 -34.25
N SER A 172 0.89 -9.30 -33.94
CA SER A 172 0.19 -10.12 -34.95
C SER A 172 -0.47 -9.25 -36.02
N THR A 173 -1.20 -8.21 -35.60
CA THR A 173 -1.87 -7.27 -36.52
C THR A 173 -0.86 -6.54 -37.41
N THR A 174 0.28 -6.14 -36.86
CA THR A 174 1.34 -5.47 -37.64
C THR A 174 1.94 -6.43 -38.67
N GLN A 175 2.25 -7.67 -38.28
CA GLN A 175 2.77 -8.68 -39.21
C GLN A 175 1.77 -9.00 -40.33
N GLN A 176 0.48 -9.15 -39.99
CA GLN A 176 -0.57 -9.37 -40.98
C GLN A 176 -0.72 -8.18 -41.92
N LYS A 177 -0.71 -6.96 -41.38
CA LYS A 177 -0.76 -5.73 -42.18
C LYS A 177 0.43 -5.64 -43.14
N ASP A 178 1.64 -5.91 -42.68
CA ASP A 178 2.83 -5.86 -43.53
C ASP A 178 2.78 -6.93 -44.62
N SER A 179 2.34 -8.14 -44.28
CA SER A 179 2.14 -9.21 -45.26
C SER A 179 1.12 -8.81 -46.32
N LEU A 180 -0.05 -8.33 -45.88
CA LEU A 180 -1.13 -7.90 -46.79
C LEU A 180 -0.69 -6.71 -47.63
N SER A 181 0.02 -5.74 -47.05
CA SER A 181 0.55 -4.58 -47.77
C SER A 181 1.50 -5.00 -48.88
N ARG A 182 2.39 -5.98 -48.65
CA ARG A 182 3.27 -6.53 -49.70
C ARG A 182 2.47 -7.27 -50.76
N THR A 183 1.49 -8.08 -50.37
CA THR A 183 0.62 -8.79 -51.34
C THR A 183 -0.16 -7.82 -52.20
N VAL A 184 -0.74 -6.77 -51.61
CA VAL A 184 -1.48 -5.73 -52.35
C VAL A 184 -0.55 -4.96 -53.28
N ASP A 185 0.65 -4.58 -52.83
CA ASP A 185 1.65 -3.88 -53.65
C ASP A 185 2.05 -4.69 -54.90
N VAL A 186 2.25 -5.99 -54.75
CA VAL A 186 2.53 -6.90 -55.88
C VAL A 186 1.29 -7.08 -56.75
N ALA A 187 0.14 -7.31 -56.16
CA ALA A 187 -1.11 -7.54 -56.89
C ALA A 187 -1.60 -6.28 -57.64
N SER A 188 -1.19 -5.09 -57.23
CA SER A 188 -1.44 -3.82 -57.93
C SER A 188 -0.49 -3.57 -59.11
N THR A 189 0.41 -4.50 -59.45
CA THR A 189 1.24 -4.41 -60.67
C THR A 189 0.36 -4.59 -61.91
N PHE A 190 0.34 -3.61 -62.81
CA PHE A 190 -0.33 -3.75 -64.11
C PHE A 190 0.34 -4.83 -64.96
N SER A 191 -0.47 -5.70 -65.57
CA SER A 191 0.00 -6.67 -66.56
C SER A 191 -0.36 -6.17 -67.95
N ALA A 192 0.65 -6.05 -68.82
CA ALA A 192 0.46 -5.74 -70.23
C ALA A 192 0.48 -7.03 -71.04
N SER A 193 -0.45 -7.16 -71.99
CA SER A 193 -0.59 -8.34 -72.85
C SER A 193 -1.05 -7.95 -74.25
N ASN A 194 -1.17 -8.92 -75.15
CA ASN A 194 -1.66 -8.71 -76.52
C ASN A 194 -0.89 -7.62 -77.30
N PHE A 195 0.44 -7.63 -77.20
CA PHE A 195 1.28 -6.71 -77.93
C PHE A 195 1.16 -6.92 -79.44
N GLN A 196 0.80 -5.87 -80.16
CA GLN A 196 0.72 -5.83 -81.62
C GLN A 196 1.57 -4.67 -82.12
N ILE A 197 2.42 -4.94 -83.10
CA ILE A 197 3.29 -3.94 -83.72
C ILE A 197 2.97 -3.89 -85.20
N LYS A 198 2.66 -2.69 -85.69
CA LYS A 198 2.31 -2.44 -87.08
C LYS A 198 3.27 -1.43 -87.71
N GLY A 199 3.82 -1.79 -88.86
CA GLY A 199 4.63 -0.90 -89.68
C GLY A 199 3.76 0.00 -90.54
N ILE A 200 3.99 1.30 -90.49
CA ILE A 200 3.27 2.31 -91.27
C ILE A 200 4.23 3.00 -92.25
N ASP A 201 3.77 3.14 -93.49
CA ASP A 201 4.35 3.96 -94.56
C ASP A 201 3.50 5.23 -94.68
N GLU A 202 3.84 6.23 -93.87
CA GLU A 202 3.26 7.57 -93.91
C GLU A 202 3.75 8.29 -95.16
N LYS A 203 2.82 8.56 -96.08
CA LYS A 203 3.11 9.27 -97.33
C LYS A 203 3.30 10.76 -97.05
N GLY A 204 4.01 11.45 -97.95
CA GLY A 204 4.23 12.91 -97.84
C GLY A 204 2.96 13.79 -97.84
N ASN A 205 1.78 13.19 -98.08
CA ASN A 205 0.48 13.84 -97.93
C ASN A 205 -0.24 13.50 -96.60
N GLY A 206 0.48 12.91 -95.63
CA GLY A 206 -0.05 12.49 -94.33
C GLY A 206 -0.89 11.22 -94.34
N LYS A 207 -1.04 10.53 -95.49
CA LYS A 207 -1.77 9.25 -95.53
C LYS A 207 -0.92 8.13 -94.94
N GLU A 208 -1.42 7.50 -93.89
CA GLU A 208 -0.83 6.31 -93.28
C GLU A 208 -1.30 5.03 -94.00
N LYS A 209 -0.37 4.15 -94.36
CA LYS A 209 -0.68 2.83 -94.91
C LYS A 209 0.13 1.74 -94.19
N GLU A 210 -0.56 0.73 -93.67
CA GLU A 210 0.07 -0.46 -93.09
C GLU A 210 0.88 -1.22 -94.15
N THR A 211 2.12 -1.61 -93.82
CA THR A 211 3.03 -2.34 -94.71
C THR A 211 3.98 -3.24 -93.94
N ASP A 212 4.18 -4.46 -94.43
CA ASP A 212 5.16 -5.41 -93.88
C ASP A 212 6.56 -5.23 -94.47
N LYS A 213 6.71 -4.34 -95.46
CA LYS A 213 8.00 -4.08 -96.12
C LYS A 213 8.83 -3.10 -95.29
N ALA A 214 9.80 -3.61 -94.54
CA ALA A 214 10.68 -2.83 -93.67
C ALA A 214 11.28 -1.56 -94.32
N LYS A 215 11.73 -1.61 -95.58
CA LYS A 215 12.28 -0.44 -96.30
C LYS A 215 11.28 0.71 -96.51
N LYS A 216 9.97 0.46 -96.36
CA LYS A 216 8.90 1.45 -96.52
C LYS A 216 8.34 1.94 -95.19
N VAL A 217 8.67 1.28 -94.08
CA VAL A 217 8.18 1.66 -92.76
C VAL A 217 8.93 2.91 -92.31
N ASN A 218 8.18 3.96 -91.99
CA ASN A 218 8.69 5.19 -91.39
C ASN A 218 8.07 5.49 -90.01
N LYS A 219 7.03 4.74 -89.61
CA LYS A 219 6.39 4.84 -88.30
C LYS A 219 6.00 3.46 -87.79
N LEU A 220 6.10 3.24 -86.47
CA LEU A 220 5.63 2.04 -85.80
C LEU A 220 4.45 2.40 -84.90
N ILE A 221 3.36 1.64 -85.01
CA ILE A 221 2.25 1.71 -84.07
C ILE A 221 2.31 0.46 -83.19
N VAL A 222 2.36 0.66 -81.89
CA VAL A 222 2.32 -0.39 -80.88
C VAL A 222 0.99 -0.33 -80.15
N SER A 223 0.30 -1.46 -80.03
CA SER A 223 -0.95 -1.60 -79.29
C SER A 223 -0.84 -2.76 -78.31
N PHE A 224 -1.40 -2.63 -77.12
CA PHE A 224 -1.38 -3.65 -76.07
C PHE A 224 -2.56 -3.43 -75.12
N ASP A 225 -2.94 -4.47 -74.40
CA ASP A 225 -3.96 -4.43 -73.36
C ASP A 225 -3.28 -4.34 -71.99
N VAL A 226 -3.82 -3.52 -71.09
CA VAL A 226 -3.33 -3.40 -69.70
C VAL A 226 -4.44 -3.79 -68.74
N GLU A 227 -4.20 -4.79 -67.88
CA GLU A 227 -5.16 -5.21 -66.86
C GLU A 227 -4.56 -5.11 -65.45
N ASN A 228 -5.36 -4.58 -64.52
CA ASN A 228 -5.20 -4.78 -63.09
C ASN A 228 -6.56 -4.59 -62.38
N ARG A 229 -6.91 -5.49 -61.45
CA ARG A 229 -8.21 -5.46 -60.74
C ARG A 229 -8.16 -4.86 -59.32
N ILE A 230 -6.96 -4.58 -58.81
CA ILE A 230 -6.69 -4.19 -57.41
C ILE A 230 -5.95 -2.84 -57.32
N ALA A 231 -5.41 -2.34 -58.43
CA ALA A 231 -4.72 -1.06 -58.50
C ALA A 231 -5.65 0.10 -58.14
N GLN A 232 -5.09 1.10 -57.45
CA GLN A 232 -5.82 2.31 -57.12
C GLN A 232 -6.18 3.07 -58.40
N SER A 233 -7.40 3.59 -58.47
CA SER A 233 -7.83 4.43 -59.58
C SER A 233 -7.07 5.77 -59.55
N GLY A 234 -6.49 6.13 -60.68
CA GLY A 234 -5.74 7.38 -60.84
C GLY A 234 -4.98 7.40 -62.17
N PRO A 235 -4.40 8.54 -62.54
CA PRO A 235 -3.47 8.60 -63.67
C PRO A 235 -2.25 7.72 -63.39
N ALA A 236 -1.79 6.99 -64.40
CA ALA A 236 -0.59 6.16 -64.34
C ALA A 236 0.30 6.50 -65.53
N ASP A 237 1.57 6.77 -65.25
CA ASP A 237 2.56 7.02 -66.30
C ASP A 237 2.97 5.68 -66.93
N MET A 238 3.01 5.67 -68.27
CA MET A 238 3.45 4.52 -69.04
C MET A 238 4.73 4.84 -69.77
N TYR A 239 5.70 3.96 -69.64
CA TYR A 239 7.00 4.05 -70.33
C TYR A 239 7.17 2.83 -71.23
N VAL A 240 7.73 3.04 -72.41
CA VAL A 240 8.02 1.97 -73.38
C VAL A 240 9.53 1.85 -73.52
N VAL A 241 10.04 0.62 -73.60
CA VAL A 241 11.46 0.35 -73.86
C VAL A 241 11.55 -0.33 -75.22
N VAL A 242 12.18 0.34 -76.19
CA VAL A 242 12.43 -0.24 -77.51
C VAL A 242 13.87 -0.68 -77.57
N THR A 243 14.09 -1.99 -77.70
CA THR A 243 15.43 -2.57 -77.83
C THR A 243 15.73 -2.82 -79.31
N ALA A 244 16.87 -2.31 -79.77
CA ALA A 244 17.36 -2.54 -81.11
C ALA A 244 17.83 -4.00 -81.31
N PRO A 245 17.97 -4.49 -82.55
CA PRO A 245 18.39 -5.88 -82.82
C PRO A 245 19.78 -6.25 -82.27
N ASP A 246 20.63 -5.26 -81.99
CA ASP A 246 21.93 -5.44 -81.36
C ASP A 246 21.85 -5.57 -79.82
N GLY A 247 20.64 -5.49 -79.25
CA GLY A 247 20.37 -5.60 -77.83
C GLY A 247 20.47 -4.28 -77.06
N GLN A 248 20.80 -3.15 -77.71
CA GLN A 248 20.85 -1.85 -77.03
C GLN A 248 19.47 -1.18 -76.99
N VAL A 249 19.16 -0.51 -75.87
CA VAL A 249 17.93 0.28 -75.77
C VAL A 249 18.08 1.54 -76.61
N ILE A 250 17.08 1.81 -77.44
CA ILE A 250 17.01 3.05 -78.22
C ILE A 250 16.69 4.18 -77.25
N THR A 251 17.62 5.12 -77.11
CA THR A 251 17.45 6.29 -76.25
C THR A 251 17.72 7.57 -77.04
N ASN A 252 16.87 8.57 -76.83
CA ASN A 252 17.08 9.93 -77.30
C ASN A 252 16.71 10.93 -76.20
N PRO A 253 17.70 11.43 -75.43
CA PRO A 253 17.46 12.38 -74.34
C PRO A 253 16.77 13.68 -74.79
N SER A 254 17.01 14.13 -76.04
CA SER A 254 16.36 15.32 -76.59
C SER A 254 14.86 15.14 -76.84
N MET A 255 14.39 13.89 -76.92
CA MET A 255 12.99 13.54 -77.06
C MET A 255 12.35 13.10 -75.73
N GLY A 256 13.09 13.07 -74.62
CA GLY A 256 12.57 12.72 -73.30
C GLY A 256 12.90 11.30 -72.82
N SER A 257 13.77 10.56 -73.51
CA SER A 257 14.27 9.27 -73.00
C SER A 257 15.06 9.46 -71.70
N GLY A 258 14.95 8.53 -70.78
CA GLY A 258 15.57 8.63 -69.47
C GLY A 258 15.74 7.28 -68.77
N VAL A 259 15.89 7.31 -67.46
CA VAL A 259 16.02 6.14 -66.58
C VAL A 259 14.84 6.11 -65.62
N LEU A 260 14.26 4.94 -65.41
CA LEU A 260 13.21 4.70 -64.42
C LEU A 260 13.60 3.54 -63.51
N ALA A 261 13.29 3.66 -62.23
CA ALA A 261 13.46 2.56 -61.28
C ALA A 261 12.29 1.57 -61.44
N THR A 262 12.60 0.35 -61.84
CA THR A 262 11.64 -0.75 -61.91
C THR A 262 11.64 -1.54 -60.60
N ARG A 263 10.51 -2.19 -60.30
CA ARG A 263 10.36 -3.03 -59.11
C ARG A 263 11.32 -4.23 -59.08
N ASN A 264 11.56 -4.88 -60.23
CA ASN A 264 12.27 -6.17 -60.29
C ASN A 264 13.70 -6.05 -60.84
N GLU A 265 13.97 -5.06 -61.70
CA GLU A 265 15.19 -5.01 -62.51
C GLU A 265 16.05 -3.78 -62.17
N GLY A 266 15.69 -3.02 -61.13
CA GLY A 266 16.38 -1.79 -60.74
C GLY A 266 16.21 -0.70 -61.79
N GLU A 267 17.23 0.12 -61.97
CA GLU A 267 17.23 1.21 -62.95
C GLU A 267 17.26 0.68 -64.39
N ARG A 268 16.26 1.07 -65.19
CA ARG A 268 16.12 0.73 -66.61
C ARG A 268 16.00 1.99 -67.45
N GLN A 269 16.65 1.98 -68.61
CA GLN A 269 16.46 3.03 -69.61
C GLN A 269 15.12 2.83 -70.34
N PHE A 270 14.45 3.93 -70.68
CA PHE A 270 13.23 3.91 -71.48
C PHE A 270 13.36 4.77 -72.74
N THR A 271 12.55 4.44 -73.74
CA THR A 271 12.41 5.16 -75.01
C THR A 271 11.23 6.12 -74.91
N SER A 272 11.42 7.37 -75.36
CA SER A 272 10.34 8.37 -75.43
C SER A 272 9.77 8.50 -76.83
#